data_AF-A0A6L5XI58-F1
#
_entry.id   AF-A0A6L5XI58-F1
#
_cell.length_a   1.000
_cell.length_b   1.000
_cell.length_c   1.000
_cell.angle_alpha   90.00
_cell.angle_beta   90.00
_cell.angle_gamma   90.00
#
_symmetry.space_group_name_H-M   'P 1'
#
loop_
_entity.id
_entity.type
_entity.pdbx_description
1 polymer ?
#
loop_
_entity_poly.entity_id
_entity_poly.type
_entity_poly.pdbx_seq_one_letter_code
_entity_poly.pdbx_strand_id
1 'polypeptide(L)'
;MKFAMRLSFTVCLLTLVLGLAQSASAAPKSFVLLPFTVNAPQSYAYLSKAVPATMQARLNRPGVLEGRSAQTRATSAAEARKAMNGADYAVWGSVSVMGNECTIEVHSVDKAGKTWSKTAQGPLSGLTSTVQQLSSALGSEAFGVAVAARPSFMAPGKGQPVNQMNSDIVVNETGQQQVYLNPQFRYQGAGAGDGSRLRSQRLKENMVDMAVGDFNGDGKNEIAVLGDHKLTIYIWQPDGKLKELGSTVVSQSNINFSMRAIDLNRDGAMELVVATFEEDGNRPYSYFYSFKGNKLTTYADRIPYFASVIKTPPTFMPTLVGQGWDSLKLFAPGVHVMVKNGNKFSLGSRLDLPSGATVFNVAWLPGGKDNKGDQLVMLTDDERIKVFQGNGNTLIHTTMERFSGSATGMDHYKGMPGLGIDRNYQLPSKYYAPMRMIAADLGRTGEYVLLLNKPISTASQLFDRYRFFPQGEIHALYWDGVGMGLKWKTRRIRGSVAEIDLADVNNDGILDLVVGLNTSPDLGIGSRQSMITAYPLDVSQTDPNMPADLSDFEVSPN
;
A
#
# COMPACT_ATOMS: atom_id res chain seq x y z
N MET A 1 -6.27 41.82 -69.44
CA MET A 1 -5.71 41.16 -68.23
C MET A 1 -6.24 41.77 -66.92
N LYS A 2 -7.57 41.88 -66.72
CA LYS A 2 -8.17 42.33 -65.44
C LYS A 2 -9.42 41.54 -65.00
N PHE A 3 -9.72 40.40 -65.63
CA PHE A 3 -10.91 39.60 -65.33
C PHE A 3 -10.64 38.13 -64.94
N ALA A 4 -9.42 37.60 -65.13
CA ALA A 4 -9.09 36.24 -64.72
C ALA A 4 -8.59 36.10 -63.27
N MET A 5 -8.25 37.22 -62.61
CA MET A 5 -7.64 37.19 -61.26
C MET A 5 -8.67 37.24 -60.12
N ARG A 6 -9.96 37.50 -60.42
CA ARG A 6 -11.03 37.53 -59.42
C ARG A 6 -11.86 36.25 -59.33
N LEU A 7 -11.69 35.29 -60.24
CA LEU A 7 -12.41 34.01 -60.19
C LEU A 7 -11.65 32.93 -59.40
N SER A 8 -10.31 32.98 -59.38
CA SER A 8 -9.49 32.03 -58.62
C SER A 8 -9.48 32.29 -57.10
N PHE A 9 -9.75 33.52 -56.66
CA PHE A 9 -9.83 33.84 -55.24
C PHE A 9 -11.18 33.43 -54.62
N THR A 10 -12.28 33.48 -55.37
CA THR A 10 -13.61 33.09 -54.85
C THR A 10 -13.78 31.57 -54.80
N VAL A 11 -13.15 30.83 -55.72
CA VAL A 11 -13.16 29.36 -55.68
C VAL A 11 -12.22 28.81 -54.61
N CYS A 12 -11.08 29.46 -54.33
CA CYS A 12 -10.22 29.08 -53.20
C CYS A 12 -10.78 29.50 -51.82
N LEU A 13 -11.66 30.51 -51.76
CA LEU A 13 -12.33 30.87 -50.51
C LEU A 13 -13.56 29.99 -50.21
N LEU A 14 -14.19 29.39 -51.22
CA LEU A 14 -15.28 28.42 -51.03
C LEU A 14 -14.81 27.00 -50.75
N THR A 15 -13.60 26.61 -51.20
CA THR A 15 -13.02 25.29 -50.85
C THR A 15 -12.34 25.27 -49.49
N LEU A 16 -12.00 26.44 -48.90
CA LEU A 16 -11.48 26.51 -47.53
C LEU A 16 -12.56 26.54 -46.42
N VAL A 17 -13.83 26.79 -46.77
CA VAL A 17 -14.94 26.86 -45.78
C VAL A 17 -15.69 25.53 -45.63
N LEU A 18 -15.46 24.54 -46.49
CA LEU A 18 -16.05 23.20 -46.40
C LEU A 18 -15.14 22.15 -45.71
N GLY A 19 -13.95 22.55 -45.25
CA GLY A 19 -12.98 21.65 -44.60
C GLY A 19 -12.99 21.66 -43.07
N LEU A 20 -13.76 22.54 -42.43
CA LEU A 20 -13.94 22.58 -40.97
C LEU A 20 -15.33 22.09 -40.60
N ALA A 21 -15.64 20.84 -40.96
CA ALA A 21 -16.54 20.09 -40.11
C ALA A 21 -15.80 19.90 -38.78
N GLN A 22 -16.06 20.81 -37.83
CA GLN A 22 -15.80 20.53 -36.43
C GLN A 22 -16.44 19.18 -36.16
N SER A 23 -15.63 18.15 -35.94
CA SER A 23 -16.07 16.99 -35.20
C SER A 23 -16.45 17.52 -33.83
N ALA A 24 -17.72 17.90 -33.68
CA ALA A 24 -18.33 18.14 -32.39
C ALA A 24 -18.08 16.85 -31.60
N SER A 25 -17.11 16.88 -30.69
CA SER A 25 -16.95 15.82 -29.72
C SER A 25 -18.28 15.73 -29.00
N ALA A 26 -19.04 14.67 -29.27
CA ALA A 26 -20.32 14.45 -28.61
C ALA A 26 -20.09 14.56 -27.10
N ALA A 27 -20.94 15.33 -26.41
CA ALA A 27 -20.84 15.48 -24.97
C ALA A 27 -20.74 14.09 -24.32
N PRO A 28 -19.87 13.90 -23.31
CA PRO A 28 -19.69 12.61 -22.68
C PRO A 28 -21.04 12.09 -22.18
N LYS A 29 -21.34 10.82 -22.49
CA LYS A 29 -22.55 10.19 -21.96
C LYS A 29 -22.44 10.13 -20.44
N SER A 30 -23.54 10.24 -19.74
CA SER A 30 -23.57 10.31 -18.29
C SER A 30 -24.52 9.28 -17.69
N PHE A 31 -24.19 8.69 -16.56
CA PHE A 31 -25.07 7.75 -15.87
C PHE A 31 -25.09 7.98 -14.36
N VAL A 32 -26.23 7.70 -13.74
CA VAL A 32 -26.36 7.66 -12.28
C VAL A 32 -26.55 6.23 -11.80
N LEU A 33 -25.80 5.86 -10.76
CA LEU A 33 -25.96 4.60 -10.05
C LEU A 33 -26.75 4.81 -8.76
N LEU A 34 -27.87 4.11 -8.67
CA LEU A 34 -28.74 4.09 -7.50
C LEU A 34 -28.33 2.93 -6.58
N PRO A 35 -28.57 3.02 -5.26
CA PRO A 35 -28.24 1.94 -4.35
C PRO A 35 -29.04 0.69 -4.69
N PHE A 36 -28.38 -0.47 -4.70
CA PHE A 36 -29.03 -1.74 -5.01
C PHE A 36 -29.83 -2.25 -3.80
N THR A 37 -30.93 -2.94 -4.06
CA THR A 37 -31.63 -3.69 -3.03
C THR A 37 -30.82 -4.94 -2.67
N VAL A 38 -30.80 -5.31 -1.38
CA VAL A 38 -30.06 -6.48 -0.92
C VAL A 38 -31.03 -7.43 -0.23
N ASN A 39 -31.18 -8.61 -0.81
CA ASN A 39 -31.99 -9.71 -0.29
C ASN A 39 -31.03 -10.77 0.27
N ALA A 40 -30.47 -10.48 1.44
CA ALA A 40 -29.45 -11.30 2.09
C ALA A 40 -29.47 -11.04 3.61
N PRO A 41 -28.83 -11.91 4.43
CA PRO A 41 -28.59 -11.63 5.84
C PRO A 41 -27.98 -10.24 6.06
N GLN A 42 -28.25 -9.62 7.22
CA GLN A 42 -27.84 -8.24 7.53
C GLN A 42 -26.32 -8.02 7.40
N SER A 43 -25.51 -9.07 7.57
CA SER A 43 -24.06 -9.08 7.32
C SER A 43 -23.67 -8.68 5.90
N TYR A 44 -24.57 -8.82 4.92
CA TYR A 44 -24.37 -8.47 3.52
C TYR A 44 -24.99 -7.13 3.11
N ALA A 45 -25.52 -6.35 4.05
CA ALA A 45 -26.12 -5.05 3.77
C ALA A 45 -25.16 -4.08 3.03
N TYR A 46 -23.86 -4.27 3.19
CA TYR A 46 -22.82 -3.51 2.48
C TYR A 46 -22.87 -3.68 0.94
N LEU A 47 -23.39 -4.80 0.44
CA LEU A 47 -23.49 -5.08 -1.00
C LEU A 47 -24.36 -4.05 -1.74
N SER A 48 -25.31 -3.41 -1.03
CA SER A 48 -26.19 -2.37 -1.56
C SER A 48 -25.44 -1.15 -2.11
N LYS A 49 -24.22 -0.92 -1.61
CA LYS A 49 -23.33 0.18 -2.05
C LYS A 49 -22.09 -0.36 -2.76
N ALA A 50 -21.57 -1.52 -2.36
CA ALA A 50 -20.35 -2.09 -2.90
C ALA A 50 -20.48 -2.50 -4.38
N VAL A 51 -21.60 -3.14 -4.74
CA VAL A 51 -21.86 -3.57 -6.13
C VAL A 51 -21.97 -2.36 -7.06
N PRO A 52 -22.81 -1.34 -6.78
CA PRO A 52 -22.86 -0.12 -7.58
C PRO A 52 -21.49 0.57 -7.73
N ALA A 53 -20.74 0.76 -6.65
CA ALA A 53 -19.44 1.43 -6.69
C ALA A 53 -18.42 0.69 -7.59
N THR A 54 -18.43 -0.64 -7.52
CA THR A 54 -17.56 -1.48 -8.37
C THR A 54 -17.94 -1.36 -9.85
N MET A 55 -19.24 -1.29 -10.16
CA MET A 55 -19.72 -1.04 -11.52
C MET A 55 -19.30 0.34 -12.00
N GLN A 56 -19.45 1.38 -11.17
CA GLN A 56 -19.06 2.76 -11.50
C GLN A 56 -17.59 2.83 -11.89
N ALA A 57 -16.70 2.27 -11.07
CA ALA A 57 -15.26 2.30 -11.31
C ALA A 57 -14.85 1.65 -12.65
N ARG A 58 -15.63 0.68 -13.13
CA ARG A 58 -15.36 -0.01 -14.40
C ARG A 58 -15.96 0.69 -15.62
N LEU A 59 -17.11 1.33 -15.43
CA LEU A 59 -17.84 2.04 -16.48
C LEU A 59 -17.29 3.44 -16.71
N ASN A 60 -16.74 4.08 -15.68
CA ASN A 60 -16.26 5.46 -15.76
C ASN A 60 -15.09 5.59 -16.73
N ARG A 61 -15.26 6.46 -17.73
CA ARG A 61 -14.28 6.80 -18.76
C ARG A 61 -14.30 8.32 -18.93
N PRO A 62 -13.32 9.06 -18.38
CA PRO A 62 -13.27 10.51 -18.49
C PRO A 62 -13.41 10.97 -19.95
N GLY A 63 -14.31 11.93 -20.20
CA GLY A 63 -14.58 12.44 -21.54
C GLY A 63 -15.37 11.51 -22.49
N VAL A 64 -15.79 10.32 -22.05
CA VAL A 64 -16.58 9.36 -22.86
C VAL A 64 -17.84 8.89 -22.16
N LEU A 65 -17.73 8.46 -20.89
CA LEU A 65 -18.84 7.97 -20.08
C LEU A 65 -18.59 8.32 -18.60
N GLU A 66 -19.37 9.23 -18.05
CA GLU A 66 -19.18 9.74 -16.70
C GLU A 66 -20.27 9.25 -15.74
N GLY A 67 -19.84 8.60 -14.65
CA GLY A 67 -20.72 8.01 -13.65
C GLY A 67 -20.75 8.80 -12.36
N ARG A 68 -21.94 9.01 -11.79
CA ARG A 68 -22.12 9.52 -10.41
C ARG A 68 -23.02 8.61 -9.59
N SER A 69 -22.88 8.64 -8.27
CA SER A 69 -23.75 7.89 -7.36
C SER A 69 -24.89 8.77 -6.86
N ALA A 70 -26.06 8.19 -6.58
CA ALA A 70 -27.16 8.87 -5.91
C ALA A 70 -27.60 8.10 -4.65
N GLN A 71 -28.25 8.82 -3.73
CA GLN A 71 -28.68 8.25 -2.44
C GLN A 71 -30.10 7.66 -2.50
N THR A 72 -30.91 8.09 -3.47
CA THR A 72 -32.29 7.63 -3.64
C THR A 72 -32.31 6.21 -4.21
N ARG A 73 -33.04 5.30 -3.56
CA ARG A 73 -33.31 3.96 -4.10
C ARG A 73 -34.41 4.01 -5.14
N ALA A 74 -34.33 3.11 -6.11
CA ALA A 74 -35.41 2.85 -7.04
C ALA A 74 -35.66 1.34 -7.11
N THR A 75 -36.94 0.98 -7.18
CA THR A 75 -37.39 -0.39 -7.43
C THR A 75 -38.02 -0.53 -8.81
N SER A 76 -38.25 0.59 -9.51
CA SER A 76 -38.84 0.62 -10.85
C SER A 76 -38.13 1.61 -11.79
N ALA A 77 -38.32 1.43 -13.10
CA ALA A 77 -37.80 2.34 -14.12
C ALA A 77 -38.33 3.77 -13.98
N ALA A 78 -39.58 3.94 -13.51
CA ALA A 78 -40.19 5.25 -13.29
C ALA A 78 -39.50 6.01 -12.14
N GLU A 79 -39.19 5.32 -11.05
CA GLU A 79 -38.44 5.89 -9.91
C GLU A 79 -36.99 6.19 -10.30
N ALA A 80 -36.34 5.28 -11.03
CA ALA A 80 -34.97 5.47 -11.49
C ALA A 80 -34.84 6.67 -12.44
N ARG A 81 -35.82 6.86 -13.33
CA ARG A 81 -35.86 8.02 -14.23
C ARG A 81 -36.05 9.34 -13.49
N LYS A 82 -36.83 9.37 -12.40
CA LYS A 82 -36.92 10.56 -11.52
C LYS A 82 -35.60 10.85 -10.82
N ALA A 83 -34.85 9.81 -10.43
CA ALA A 83 -33.56 9.94 -9.77
C ALA A 83 -32.37 10.22 -10.72
N MET A 84 -32.60 10.24 -12.05
CA MET A 84 -31.60 10.46 -13.09
C MET A 84 -30.91 11.84 -12.99
N ASN A 85 -31.63 12.85 -12.50
CA ASN A 85 -31.16 14.21 -12.19
C ASN A 85 -30.31 14.88 -13.31
N GLY A 86 -30.65 14.64 -14.57
CA GLY A 86 -29.95 15.19 -15.75
C GLY A 86 -28.93 14.25 -16.42
N ALA A 87 -28.64 13.08 -15.85
CA ALA A 87 -27.81 12.06 -16.48
C ALA A 87 -28.52 11.42 -17.70
N ASP A 88 -27.79 10.79 -18.62
CA ASP A 88 -28.36 10.09 -19.79
C ASP A 88 -29.00 8.74 -19.44
N TYR A 89 -28.49 8.10 -18.38
CA TYR A 89 -28.95 6.81 -17.91
C TYR A 89 -29.09 6.79 -16.38
N ALA A 90 -30.05 6.01 -15.88
CA ALA A 90 -30.16 5.65 -14.47
C ALA A 90 -30.07 4.13 -14.33
N VAL A 91 -29.27 3.66 -13.37
CA VAL A 91 -28.98 2.24 -13.15
C VAL A 91 -29.39 1.86 -11.72
N TRP A 92 -30.15 0.78 -11.58
CA TRP A 92 -30.55 0.20 -10.29
C TRP A 92 -30.53 -1.32 -10.38
N GLY A 93 -30.69 -2.01 -9.26
CA GLY A 93 -30.59 -3.47 -9.27
C GLY A 93 -30.81 -4.09 -7.91
N SER A 94 -30.69 -5.41 -7.88
CA SER A 94 -30.80 -6.22 -6.67
C SER A 94 -29.61 -7.17 -6.54
N VAL A 95 -29.25 -7.47 -5.29
CA VAL A 95 -28.25 -8.47 -4.93
C VAL A 95 -28.91 -9.45 -3.98
N SER A 96 -29.02 -10.71 -4.39
CA SER A 96 -29.55 -11.78 -3.55
C SER A 96 -28.42 -12.74 -3.18
N VAL A 97 -28.33 -13.13 -1.91
CA VAL A 97 -27.31 -14.08 -1.43
C VAL A 97 -28.03 -15.26 -0.77
N MET A 98 -27.76 -16.46 -1.27
CA MET A 98 -28.31 -17.70 -0.72
C MET A 98 -27.17 -18.71 -0.55
N GLY A 99 -26.82 -19.01 0.70
CA GLY A 99 -25.65 -19.83 1.01
C GLY A 99 -24.35 -19.20 0.49
N ASN A 100 -23.64 -19.93 -0.38
CA ASN A 100 -22.39 -19.48 -1.00
C ASN A 100 -22.57 -18.89 -2.41
N GLU A 101 -23.81 -18.74 -2.89
CA GLU A 101 -24.10 -18.17 -4.19
C GLU A 101 -24.71 -16.77 -4.09
N CYS A 102 -24.44 -15.96 -5.10
CA CYS A 102 -24.97 -14.63 -5.24
C CYS A 102 -25.56 -14.44 -6.64
N THR A 103 -26.76 -13.89 -6.69
CA THR A 103 -27.44 -13.47 -7.92
C THR A 103 -27.54 -11.96 -7.92
N ILE A 104 -27.04 -11.34 -9.00
CA ILE A 104 -27.11 -9.89 -9.20
C ILE A 104 -27.97 -9.62 -10.42
N GLU A 105 -28.97 -8.78 -10.23
CA GLU A 105 -29.81 -8.25 -11.30
C GLU A 105 -29.51 -6.76 -11.46
N VAL A 106 -29.24 -6.33 -12.69
CA VAL A 106 -28.99 -4.94 -13.04
C VAL A 106 -30.00 -4.49 -14.05
N HIS A 107 -30.58 -3.32 -13.81
CA HIS A 107 -31.46 -2.61 -14.72
C HIS A 107 -30.89 -1.24 -15.05
N SER A 108 -31.21 -0.75 -16.23
CA SER A 108 -31.01 0.65 -16.59
C SER A 108 -32.19 1.19 -17.38
N VAL A 109 -32.37 2.51 -17.33
CA VAL A 109 -33.32 3.25 -18.15
C VAL A 109 -32.64 4.50 -18.70
N ASP A 110 -32.89 4.81 -19.97
CA ASP A 110 -32.36 6.02 -20.62
C ASP A 110 -33.35 7.21 -20.57
N LYS A 111 -32.90 8.38 -21.06
CA LYS A 111 -33.73 9.58 -21.19
C LYS A 111 -34.99 9.38 -22.05
N ALA A 112 -35.00 8.46 -23.01
CA ALA A 112 -36.15 8.14 -23.85
C ALA A 112 -37.12 7.16 -23.17
N GLY A 113 -36.72 6.55 -22.05
CA GLY A 113 -37.49 5.53 -21.33
C GLY A 113 -37.23 4.11 -21.82
N LYS A 114 -36.23 3.90 -22.68
CA LYS A 114 -35.79 2.55 -23.07
C LYS A 114 -35.10 1.90 -21.89
N THR A 115 -35.50 0.67 -21.58
CA THR A 115 -34.93 -0.11 -20.48
C THR A 115 -33.98 -1.20 -20.99
N TRP A 116 -33.02 -1.55 -20.15
CA TRP A 116 -32.14 -2.72 -20.33
C TRP A 116 -32.05 -3.44 -19.00
N SER A 117 -32.01 -4.77 -19.02
CA SER A 117 -31.82 -5.58 -17.81
C SER A 117 -31.00 -6.82 -18.08
N LYS A 118 -30.18 -7.21 -17.10
CA LYS A 118 -29.39 -8.45 -17.16
C LYS A 118 -29.15 -9.00 -15.77
N THR A 119 -29.17 -10.32 -15.69
CA THR A 119 -28.94 -11.06 -14.45
C THR A 119 -27.72 -11.96 -14.62
N ALA A 120 -26.90 -12.04 -13.58
CA ALA A 120 -25.80 -12.99 -13.51
C ALA A 120 -25.75 -13.64 -12.13
N GLN A 121 -25.39 -14.92 -12.11
CA GLN A 121 -25.26 -15.73 -10.91
C GLN A 121 -23.84 -16.28 -10.82
N GLY A 122 -23.30 -16.35 -9.60
CA GLY A 122 -21.99 -16.94 -9.36
C GLY A 122 -21.72 -17.12 -7.87
N PRO A 123 -20.59 -17.76 -7.51
CA PRO A 123 -20.21 -17.90 -6.11
C PRO A 123 -19.93 -16.53 -5.50
N LEU A 124 -20.25 -16.35 -4.22
CA LEU A 124 -19.99 -15.11 -3.48
C LEU A 124 -18.49 -14.76 -3.46
N SER A 125 -17.61 -15.77 -3.44
CA SER A 125 -16.15 -15.61 -3.60
C SER A 125 -15.73 -15.05 -4.96
N GLY A 126 -16.57 -15.21 -5.99
CA GLY A 126 -16.41 -14.70 -7.35
C GLY A 126 -17.29 -13.48 -7.67
N LEU A 127 -17.82 -12.78 -6.67
CA LEU A 127 -18.72 -11.63 -6.87
C LEU A 127 -18.14 -10.60 -7.87
N THR A 128 -16.83 -10.35 -7.82
CA THR A 128 -16.14 -9.41 -8.70
C THR A 128 -16.22 -9.80 -10.18
N SER A 129 -16.12 -11.08 -10.53
CA SER A 129 -16.27 -11.55 -11.92
C SER A 129 -17.70 -11.42 -12.40
N THR A 130 -18.67 -11.72 -11.54
CA THR A 130 -20.11 -11.55 -11.82
C THR A 130 -20.43 -10.07 -12.10
N VAL A 131 -19.95 -9.16 -11.25
CA VAL A 131 -20.11 -7.71 -11.44
C VAL A 131 -19.38 -7.22 -12.69
N GLN A 132 -18.20 -7.77 -13.01
CA GLN A 132 -17.44 -7.42 -14.21
C GLN A 132 -18.19 -7.80 -15.50
N GLN A 133 -18.78 -8.99 -15.54
CA GLN A 133 -19.58 -9.46 -16.68
C GLN A 133 -20.79 -8.53 -16.89
N LEU A 134 -21.51 -8.21 -15.81
CA LEU A 134 -22.66 -7.30 -15.86
C LEU A 134 -22.28 -5.87 -16.25
N SER A 135 -21.16 -5.35 -15.74
CA SER A 135 -20.66 -4.01 -16.10
C SER A 135 -20.25 -3.94 -17.57
N SER A 136 -19.61 -4.99 -18.09
CA SER A 136 -19.19 -5.04 -19.48
C SER A 136 -20.40 -5.06 -20.40
N ALA A 137 -21.41 -5.89 -20.09
CA ALA A 137 -22.67 -5.96 -20.81
C ALA A 137 -23.44 -4.64 -20.74
N LEU A 138 -23.53 -4.01 -19.56
CA LEU A 138 -24.19 -2.71 -19.41
C LEU A 138 -23.51 -1.63 -20.26
N GLY A 139 -22.19 -1.57 -20.26
CA GLY A 139 -21.42 -0.62 -21.08
C GLY A 139 -21.66 -0.83 -22.58
N SER A 140 -21.54 -2.06 -23.07
CA SER A 140 -21.65 -2.33 -24.51
C SER A 140 -23.09 -2.33 -25.02
N GLU A 141 -24.02 -2.92 -24.28
CA GLU A 141 -25.39 -3.19 -24.73
C GLU A 141 -26.36 -2.04 -24.37
N ALA A 142 -26.21 -1.42 -23.20
CA ALA A 142 -27.09 -0.34 -22.76
C ALA A 142 -26.55 1.05 -23.11
N PHE A 143 -25.25 1.28 -22.87
CA PHE A 143 -24.63 2.60 -23.11
C PHE A 143 -24.05 2.74 -24.51
N GLY A 144 -23.91 1.64 -25.26
CA GLY A 144 -23.31 1.63 -26.59
C GLY A 144 -21.84 2.02 -26.60
N VAL A 145 -21.13 1.75 -25.49
CA VAL A 145 -19.70 2.02 -25.31
C VAL A 145 -18.98 0.67 -25.19
N ALA A 146 -18.21 0.27 -26.21
CA ALA A 146 -17.50 -1.00 -26.20
C ALA A 146 -16.53 -1.08 -25.00
N VAL A 147 -16.77 -2.05 -24.11
CA VAL A 147 -15.89 -2.37 -22.98
C VAL A 147 -14.78 -3.32 -23.45
N ALA A 148 -13.92 -2.86 -24.36
CA ALA A 148 -12.77 -3.64 -24.86
C ALA A 148 -11.47 -3.24 -24.15
N ALA A 149 -10.59 -4.23 -23.98
CA ALA A 149 -9.26 -4.10 -23.37
C ALA A 149 -8.40 -3.03 -24.06
N ARG A 150 -7.56 -2.34 -23.27
CA ARG A 150 -6.71 -1.21 -23.69
C ARG A 150 -5.90 -1.50 -24.97
N PRO A 151 -5.88 -0.58 -25.96
CA PRO A 151 -4.83 -0.53 -26.98
C PRO A 151 -3.71 0.46 -26.62
N SER A 152 -2.53 0.19 -27.17
CA SER A 152 -1.23 0.86 -26.98
C SER A 152 -1.16 2.29 -27.54
N PHE A 153 -0.29 3.11 -26.94
CA PHE A 153 -0.05 4.53 -27.24
C PHE A 153 0.66 4.77 -28.59
N MET A 154 0.27 5.83 -29.31
CA MET A 154 1.03 6.51 -30.36
C MET A 154 1.47 7.91 -29.88
N ALA A 155 2.65 8.35 -30.31
CA ALA A 155 3.39 9.52 -29.81
C ALA A 155 2.88 10.90 -30.32
N PRO A 156 3.18 12.03 -29.64
CA PRO A 156 2.74 13.37 -30.05
C PRO A 156 3.80 14.21 -30.79
N GLY A 157 3.32 15.07 -31.70
CA GLY A 157 4.08 16.08 -32.43
C GLY A 157 3.98 17.49 -31.82
N LYS A 158 4.97 18.33 -32.15
CA LYS A 158 5.33 19.63 -31.55
C LYS A 158 4.44 20.82 -31.99
N GLY A 159 4.32 21.84 -31.13
CA GLY A 159 3.92 23.20 -31.49
C GLY A 159 4.09 24.19 -30.32
N GLN A 160 4.65 25.38 -30.57
CA GLN A 160 5.28 26.32 -29.64
C GLN A 160 4.41 27.60 -29.34
N PRO A 161 4.87 28.57 -28.50
CA PRO A 161 4.10 29.25 -27.42
C PRO A 161 3.73 30.73 -27.71
N VAL A 162 2.87 31.36 -26.88
CA VAL A 162 2.84 32.83 -26.71
C VAL A 162 2.28 33.32 -25.34
N ASN A 163 3.08 34.14 -24.65
CA ASN A 163 2.84 35.25 -23.68
C ASN A 163 1.93 35.09 -22.46
N GLN A 164 2.51 35.15 -21.24
CA GLN A 164 2.63 36.34 -20.34
C GLN A 164 1.27 36.90 -19.87
N MET A 165 1.00 37.23 -18.61
CA MET A 165 1.57 37.09 -17.27
C MET A 165 0.59 37.91 -16.41
N ASN A 166 0.17 37.46 -15.22
CA ASN A 166 -0.28 38.42 -14.21
C ASN A 166 0.32 37.97 -12.86
N SER A 167 1.28 38.77 -12.42
CA SER A 167 2.17 38.54 -11.29
C SER A 167 1.58 39.18 -10.05
N ASP A 168 0.91 38.41 -9.20
CA ASP A 168 0.72 38.81 -7.78
C ASP A 168 0.28 37.69 -6.83
N ILE A 169 0.29 36.42 -7.26
CA ILE A 169 0.14 35.27 -6.34
C ILE A 169 1.10 34.16 -6.79
N VAL A 170 2.40 34.47 -6.79
CA VAL A 170 3.47 33.46 -6.86
C VAL A 170 4.50 33.87 -5.83
N VAL A 171 4.32 33.39 -4.60
CA VAL A 171 5.42 33.36 -3.64
C VAL A 171 6.34 32.24 -4.12
N ASN A 172 7.50 32.67 -4.61
CA ASN A 172 8.66 31.89 -5.01
C ASN A 172 8.93 30.70 -4.08
N GLU A 173 8.68 29.48 -4.57
CA GLU A 173 9.40 28.27 -4.14
C GLU A 173 10.67 28.09 -4.99
N THR A 174 11.47 29.14 -5.12
CA THR A 174 12.88 29.04 -5.54
C THR A 174 13.76 29.07 -4.30
N GLY A 175 13.54 28.09 -3.43
CA GLY A 175 14.58 27.58 -2.55
C GLY A 175 15.18 26.36 -3.24
N GLN A 176 16.43 26.45 -3.68
CA GLN A 176 17.24 25.28 -4.05
C GLN A 176 17.37 24.36 -2.82
N GLN A 177 16.35 23.55 -2.54
CA GLN A 177 16.53 22.34 -1.76
C GLN A 177 17.05 21.29 -2.72
N GLN A 178 18.33 20.93 -2.55
CA GLN A 178 18.92 19.76 -3.19
C GLN A 178 18.11 18.54 -2.78
N VAL A 179 17.17 18.14 -3.64
CA VAL A 179 16.44 16.90 -3.48
C VAL A 179 17.39 15.77 -3.88
N TYR A 180 17.94 15.07 -2.89
CA TYR A 180 18.73 13.86 -3.06
C TYR A 180 17.82 12.73 -3.57
N LEU A 181 17.54 12.72 -4.87
CA LEU A 181 16.74 11.70 -5.54
C LEU A 181 17.64 10.89 -6.47
N ASN A 182 17.80 9.61 -6.18
CA ASN A 182 18.45 8.68 -7.09
C ASN A 182 17.79 8.71 -8.49
N PRO A 183 18.56 8.73 -9.59
CA PRO A 183 18.06 8.66 -10.96
C PRO A 183 17.00 7.57 -11.23
N GLN A 184 17.03 6.47 -10.48
CA GLN A 184 16.10 5.33 -10.62
C GLN A 184 14.64 5.62 -10.21
N PHE A 185 14.38 6.76 -9.56
CA PHE A 185 13.03 7.19 -9.20
C PHE A 185 12.43 8.20 -10.20
N ARG A 186 13.12 8.47 -11.32
CA ARG A 186 12.60 9.30 -12.42
C ARG A 186 11.69 8.49 -13.34
N TYR A 187 10.64 9.15 -13.85
CA TYR A 187 9.54 8.50 -14.57
C TYR A 187 9.87 8.05 -16.01
N GLN A 188 11.13 8.13 -16.47
CA GLN A 188 11.55 7.64 -17.80
C GLN A 188 12.71 6.65 -17.73
N GLY A 189 12.55 5.50 -18.39
CA GLY A 189 13.56 4.46 -18.58
C GLY A 189 13.74 3.53 -17.36
N ALA A 190 13.07 2.37 -17.37
CA ALA A 190 13.38 1.28 -16.43
C ALA A 190 12.85 -0.04 -17.00
N GLY A 191 13.53 -0.56 -18.02
CA GLY A 191 13.27 -1.91 -18.52
C GLY A 191 13.91 -2.93 -17.58
N ALA A 192 13.47 -4.19 -17.60
CA ALA A 192 14.05 -5.27 -16.78
C ALA A 192 15.54 -5.59 -17.06
N GLY A 193 16.22 -4.81 -17.92
CA GLY A 193 17.57 -5.08 -18.42
C GLY A 193 18.58 -3.96 -18.22
N ASP A 194 18.26 -2.90 -17.46
CA ASP A 194 19.17 -1.77 -17.20
C ASP A 194 19.76 -1.75 -15.77
N GLY A 195 19.49 -2.77 -14.95
CA GLY A 195 19.97 -2.84 -13.57
C GLY A 195 19.21 -1.95 -12.58
N SER A 196 18.15 -1.24 -13.01
CA SER A 196 17.37 -0.32 -12.16
C SER A 196 16.55 -1.00 -11.06
N ARG A 197 16.28 -2.30 -11.20
CA ARG A 197 15.50 -3.08 -10.24
C ARG A 197 15.92 -4.54 -10.25
N LEU A 198 16.44 -4.99 -9.12
CA LEU A 198 16.75 -6.38 -8.87
C LEU A 198 15.46 -7.14 -8.52
N ARG A 199 15.36 -8.39 -8.96
CA ARG A 199 14.18 -9.24 -8.70
C ARG A 199 14.59 -10.71 -8.56
N SER A 200 14.16 -11.33 -7.46
CA SER A 200 14.34 -12.76 -7.23
C SER A 200 13.38 -13.61 -8.07
N GLN A 201 13.64 -14.91 -8.11
CA GLN A 201 12.61 -15.89 -8.46
C GLN A 201 11.41 -15.81 -7.48
N ARG A 202 10.28 -16.39 -7.89
CA ARG A 202 9.11 -16.54 -7.02
C ARG A 202 9.38 -17.67 -6.01
N LEU A 203 9.19 -17.36 -4.73
CA LEU A 203 9.25 -18.31 -3.64
C LEU A 203 7.86 -18.90 -3.41
N LYS A 204 7.78 -20.21 -3.12
CA LYS A 204 6.52 -20.95 -2.96
C LYS A 204 5.95 -20.84 -1.54
N GLU A 205 6.09 -19.68 -0.91
CA GLU A 205 5.62 -19.42 0.44
C GLU A 205 5.05 -18.01 0.55
N ASN A 206 4.07 -17.84 1.46
CA ASN A 206 3.60 -16.54 1.87
C ASN A 206 4.66 -15.91 2.79
N MET A 207 5.04 -14.65 2.51
CA MET A 207 5.98 -13.90 3.34
C MET A 207 5.21 -13.14 4.42
N VAL A 208 5.50 -13.43 5.68
CA VAL A 208 4.99 -12.69 6.85
C VAL A 208 5.87 -11.48 7.13
N ASP A 209 7.20 -11.67 7.12
CA ASP A 209 8.20 -10.63 7.42
C ASP A 209 9.52 -10.97 6.70
N MET A 210 10.44 -10.00 6.63
CA MET A 210 11.76 -10.12 6.03
C MET A 210 12.80 -9.32 6.81
N ALA A 211 14.02 -9.82 6.89
CA ALA A 211 15.16 -9.05 7.38
C ALA A 211 16.37 -9.30 6.50
N VAL A 212 17.19 -8.28 6.27
CA VAL A 212 18.44 -8.38 5.51
C VAL A 212 19.60 -7.97 6.40
N GLY A 213 20.66 -8.77 6.38
CA GLY A 213 21.82 -8.52 7.23
C GLY A 213 22.79 -9.68 7.30
N ASP A 214 23.98 -9.45 7.84
CA ASP A 214 24.96 -10.49 8.12
C ASP A 214 24.48 -11.36 9.29
N PHE A 215 23.98 -12.56 8.98
CA PHE A 215 23.46 -13.49 9.98
C PHE A 215 24.46 -14.61 10.32
N ASN A 216 25.47 -14.82 9.47
CA ASN A 216 26.46 -15.88 9.64
C ASN A 216 27.86 -15.40 10.10
N GLY A 217 28.09 -14.08 10.11
CA GLY A 217 29.31 -13.42 10.54
C GLY A 217 30.43 -13.37 9.50
N ASP A 218 30.13 -13.57 8.21
CA ASP A 218 31.13 -13.57 7.14
C ASP A 218 31.34 -12.19 6.48
N GLY A 219 30.63 -11.17 6.94
CA GLY A 219 30.67 -9.80 6.42
C GLY A 219 29.77 -9.56 5.20
N LYS A 220 28.99 -10.55 4.76
CA LYS A 220 28.01 -10.41 3.68
C LYS A 220 26.59 -10.47 4.25
N ASN A 221 25.68 -9.76 3.59
CA ASN A 221 24.28 -9.78 3.96
C ASN A 221 23.59 -11.01 3.37
N GLU A 222 22.86 -11.71 4.23
CA GLU A 222 21.84 -12.69 3.89
C GLU A 222 20.43 -12.09 4.00
N ILE A 223 19.44 -12.86 3.55
CA ILE A 223 18.03 -12.49 3.59
C ILE A 223 17.27 -13.55 4.38
N ALA A 224 16.72 -13.15 5.51
CA ALA A 224 15.80 -13.96 6.30
C ALA A 224 14.37 -13.70 5.81
N VAL A 225 13.66 -14.77 5.45
CA VAL A 225 12.23 -14.73 5.11
C VAL A 225 11.48 -15.52 6.17
N LEU A 226 10.56 -14.83 6.85
CA LEU A 226 9.62 -15.47 7.77
C LEU A 226 8.35 -15.80 7.00
N GLY A 227 8.04 -17.09 6.86
CA GLY A 227 6.77 -17.58 6.34
C GLY A 227 5.76 -17.85 7.46
N ASP A 228 4.67 -18.55 7.14
CA ASP A 228 3.59 -18.79 8.11
C ASP A 228 4.06 -19.58 9.36
N HIS A 229 4.95 -20.57 9.16
CA HIS A 229 5.55 -21.37 10.24
C HIS A 229 7.06 -21.59 10.10
N LYS A 230 7.64 -21.22 8.97
CA LYS A 230 9.03 -21.51 8.60
C LYS A 230 9.85 -20.22 8.59
N LEU A 231 11.08 -20.29 9.09
CA LEU A 231 12.10 -19.28 8.89
C LEU A 231 13.14 -19.85 7.91
N THR A 232 13.39 -19.15 6.82
CA THR A 232 14.36 -19.56 5.79
C THR A 232 15.37 -18.43 5.55
N ILE A 233 16.65 -18.77 5.52
CA ILE A 233 17.75 -17.86 5.19
C ILE A 233 18.19 -18.12 3.75
N TYR A 234 18.29 -17.05 2.97
CA TYR A 234 18.74 -17.07 1.60
C TYR A 234 19.96 -16.16 1.42
N ILE A 235 20.76 -16.44 0.40
CA ILE A 235 21.76 -15.52 -0.13
C ILE A 235 21.37 -15.11 -1.55
N TRP A 236 21.58 -13.84 -1.90
CA TRP A 236 21.40 -13.36 -3.26
C TRP A 236 22.60 -13.77 -4.12
N GLN A 237 22.36 -14.54 -5.18
CA GLN A 237 23.41 -14.98 -6.08
C GLN A 237 23.63 -13.97 -7.23
N PRO A 238 24.83 -13.93 -7.84
CA PRO A 238 25.12 -13.06 -8.97
C PRO A 238 24.20 -13.27 -10.20
N ASP A 239 23.57 -14.45 -10.32
CA ASP A 239 22.59 -14.73 -11.38
C ASP A 239 21.18 -14.18 -11.10
N GLY A 240 21.03 -13.40 -10.01
CA GLY A 240 19.77 -12.79 -9.58
C GLY A 240 18.84 -13.73 -8.80
N LYS A 241 19.25 -14.98 -8.53
CA LYS A 241 18.44 -15.93 -7.78
C LYS A 241 18.80 -15.97 -6.30
N LEU A 242 17.81 -16.26 -5.47
CA LEU A 242 17.99 -16.58 -4.07
C LEU A 242 18.37 -18.05 -3.92
N LYS A 243 19.49 -18.33 -3.24
CA LYS A 243 19.88 -19.68 -2.84
C LYS A 243 19.57 -19.87 -1.37
N GLU A 244 18.77 -20.88 -1.03
CA GLU A 244 18.51 -21.26 0.37
C GLU A 244 19.83 -21.73 1.00
N LEU A 245 20.20 -21.13 2.13
CA LEU A 245 21.35 -21.51 2.94
C LEU A 245 20.93 -22.40 4.12
N GLY A 246 19.75 -22.17 4.68
CA GLY A 246 19.21 -22.99 5.76
C GLY A 246 17.80 -22.58 6.15
N SER A 247 17.11 -23.48 6.85
CA SER A 247 15.78 -23.22 7.37
C SER A 247 15.45 -23.97 8.65
N THR A 248 14.44 -23.48 9.36
CA THR A 248 13.88 -24.11 10.55
C THR A 248 12.38 -23.87 10.63
N VAL A 249 11.68 -24.72 11.39
CA VAL A 249 10.30 -24.45 11.80
C VAL A 249 10.34 -23.63 13.08
N VAL A 250 9.64 -22.50 13.09
CA VAL A 250 9.58 -21.62 14.27
C VAL A 250 8.67 -22.23 15.33
N SER A 251 7.44 -22.54 14.94
CA SER A 251 6.46 -23.24 15.76
C SER A 251 5.43 -23.90 14.86
N GLN A 252 5.00 -25.11 15.22
CA GLN A 252 3.94 -25.83 14.52
C GLN A 252 2.54 -25.33 14.91
N SER A 253 2.40 -24.67 16.06
CA SER A 253 1.10 -24.27 16.62
C SER A 253 0.90 -22.75 16.71
N ASN A 254 1.98 -21.98 16.73
CA ASN A 254 1.89 -20.53 16.84
C ASN A 254 1.92 -19.89 15.46
N ILE A 255 1.28 -18.72 15.37
CA ILE A 255 1.28 -17.87 14.19
C ILE A 255 2.46 -16.92 14.28
N ASN A 256 3.29 -16.89 13.23
CA ASN A 256 4.36 -15.93 13.06
C ASN A 256 3.80 -14.51 12.88
N PHE A 257 4.37 -13.53 13.57
CA PHE A 257 3.83 -12.17 13.59
C PHE A 257 4.81 -11.10 13.10
N SER A 258 6.04 -11.11 13.58
CA SER A 258 7.09 -10.17 13.15
C SER A 258 8.49 -10.75 13.34
N MET A 259 9.47 -10.19 12.64
CA MET A 259 10.88 -10.53 12.73
C MET A 259 11.75 -9.27 12.72
N ARG A 260 12.76 -9.20 13.57
CA ARG A 260 13.82 -8.16 13.54
C ARG A 260 15.19 -8.80 13.72
N ALA A 261 16.25 -8.08 13.35
CA ALA A 261 17.62 -8.53 13.52
C ALA A 261 18.37 -7.64 14.54
N ILE A 262 19.22 -8.26 15.35
CA ILE A 262 20.13 -7.58 16.28
C ILE A 262 21.27 -8.52 16.66
N ASP A 263 22.50 -8.00 16.72
CA ASP A 263 23.64 -8.73 17.29
C ASP A 263 23.51 -8.76 18.84
N LEU A 264 22.99 -9.88 19.38
CA LEU A 264 22.70 -10.01 20.82
C LEU A 264 23.95 -10.36 21.62
N ASN A 265 24.93 -11.01 20.99
CA ASN A 265 26.10 -11.57 21.65
C ASN A 265 27.40 -10.77 21.37
N ARG A 266 27.33 -9.75 20.49
CA ARG A 266 28.41 -8.86 20.05
C ARG A 266 29.53 -9.57 19.30
N ASP A 267 29.20 -10.58 18.51
CA ASP A 267 30.18 -11.31 17.70
C ASP A 267 30.21 -10.91 16.23
N GLY A 268 29.39 -9.92 15.83
CA GLY A 268 29.29 -9.43 14.46
C GLY A 268 28.23 -10.14 13.61
N ALA A 269 27.71 -11.30 14.03
CA ALA A 269 26.59 -11.95 13.40
C ALA A 269 25.28 -11.54 14.08
N MET A 270 24.29 -11.10 13.29
CA MET A 270 23.00 -10.72 13.85
C MET A 270 22.12 -11.95 14.15
N GLU A 271 21.55 -11.98 15.34
CA GLU A 271 20.46 -12.89 15.68
C GLU A 271 19.10 -12.36 15.19
N LEU A 272 18.22 -13.29 14.85
CA LEU A 272 16.84 -13.01 14.44
C LEU A 272 15.89 -13.14 15.62
N VAL A 273 15.16 -12.07 15.92
CA VAL A 273 14.12 -11.96 16.94
C VAL A 273 12.77 -12.18 16.27
N VAL A 274 12.17 -13.35 16.47
CA VAL A 274 10.88 -13.73 15.88
C VAL A 274 9.80 -13.71 16.95
N ALA A 275 8.77 -12.89 16.76
CA ALA A 275 7.59 -12.86 17.62
C ALA A 275 6.47 -13.74 17.03
N THR A 276 5.87 -14.57 17.88
CA THR A 276 4.73 -15.42 17.53
C THR A 276 3.63 -15.30 18.58
N PHE A 277 2.43 -15.79 18.27
CA PHE A 277 1.32 -15.89 19.23
C PHE A 277 0.50 -17.17 19.03
N GLU A 278 -0.14 -17.63 20.11
CA GLU A 278 -1.16 -18.70 20.05
C GLU A 278 -2.43 -18.19 19.35
N GLU A 279 -2.97 -18.95 18.40
CA GLU A 279 -4.14 -18.56 17.59
C GLU A 279 -5.39 -18.25 18.43
N ASP A 280 -5.69 -19.07 19.45
CA ASP A 280 -6.92 -18.93 20.24
C ASP A 280 -6.88 -17.81 21.29
N GLY A 281 -5.69 -17.52 21.82
CA GLY A 281 -5.51 -16.67 23.01
C GLY A 281 -4.65 -15.42 22.79
N ASN A 282 -3.99 -15.31 21.63
CA ASN A 282 -2.95 -14.33 21.33
C ASN A 282 -1.81 -14.28 22.35
N ARG A 283 -1.59 -15.36 23.10
CA ARG A 283 -0.50 -15.43 24.07
C ARG A 283 0.84 -15.47 23.32
N PRO A 284 1.78 -14.55 23.63
CA PRO A 284 3.01 -14.44 22.87
C PRO A 284 4.04 -15.48 23.28
N TYR A 285 4.77 -15.96 22.27
CA TYR A 285 6.06 -16.60 22.46
C TYR A 285 7.03 -16.07 21.42
N SER A 286 8.12 -15.46 21.87
CA SER A 286 9.19 -15.03 20.98
C SER A 286 10.33 -16.05 20.97
N TYR A 287 10.95 -16.23 19.82
CA TYR A 287 12.03 -17.17 19.55
C TYR A 287 13.18 -16.41 18.92
N PHE A 288 14.39 -16.58 19.46
CA PHE A 288 15.59 -15.96 18.91
C PHE A 288 16.44 -17.02 18.21
N TYR A 289 16.90 -16.74 16.99
CA TYR A 289 17.71 -17.66 16.19
C TYR A 289 19.06 -17.05 15.85
N SER A 290 20.11 -17.87 15.89
CA SER A 290 21.45 -17.55 15.39
C SER A 290 21.75 -18.41 14.18
N PHE A 291 22.41 -17.86 13.16
CA PHE A 291 22.65 -18.52 11.88
C PHE A 291 24.15 -18.74 11.60
N LYS A 292 24.83 -19.49 12.46
CA LYS A 292 26.28 -19.71 12.31
C LYS A 292 26.61 -20.92 11.45
N GLY A 293 27.62 -20.80 10.59
CA GLY A 293 28.09 -21.90 9.74
C GLY A 293 26.99 -22.45 8.81
N ASN A 294 26.11 -21.57 8.34
CA ASN A 294 24.92 -21.91 7.56
C ASN A 294 23.91 -22.83 8.26
N LYS A 295 23.86 -22.80 9.60
CA LYS A 295 22.91 -23.58 10.39
C LYS A 295 22.11 -22.68 11.33
N LEU A 296 20.78 -22.71 11.17
CA LEU A 296 19.88 -22.08 12.13
C LEU A 296 19.89 -22.87 13.44
N THR A 297 20.16 -22.17 14.52
CA THR A 297 20.14 -22.70 15.89
C THR A 297 19.31 -21.78 16.78
N THR A 298 18.59 -22.36 17.73
CA THR A 298 17.80 -21.58 18.69
C THR A 298 18.74 -20.94 19.70
N TYR A 299 18.79 -19.62 19.70
CA TYR A 299 19.51 -18.80 20.68
C TYR A 299 18.71 -18.67 21.98
N ALA A 300 17.40 -18.45 21.86
CA ALA A 300 16.47 -18.42 22.98
C ALA A 300 15.10 -18.93 22.55
N ASP A 301 14.47 -19.72 23.41
CA ASP A 301 13.24 -20.44 23.09
C ASP A 301 12.07 -19.97 23.97
N ARG A 302 10.87 -19.88 23.37
CA ARG A 302 9.59 -19.62 24.04
C ARG A 302 9.61 -18.50 25.09
N ILE A 303 10.17 -17.36 24.74
CA ILE A 303 10.17 -16.16 25.58
C ILE A 303 8.73 -15.66 25.74
N PRO A 304 8.17 -15.54 26.96
CA PRO A 304 6.73 -15.29 27.18
C PRO A 304 6.34 -13.81 27.02
N TYR A 305 6.97 -13.11 26.08
CA TYR A 305 6.78 -11.69 25.79
C TYR A 305 6.73 -11.49 24.28
N PHE A 306 6.01 -10.46 23.83
CA PHE A 306 6.24 -9.91 22.50
C PHE A 306 7.60 -9.25 22.49
N ALA A 307 8.53 -9.72 21.66
CA ALA A 307 9.86 -9.15 21.52
C ALA A 307 10.04 -8.50 20.14
N SER A 308 10.82 -7.41 20.10
CA SER A 308 11.17 -6.70 18.88
C SER A 308 12.50 -5.97 19.09
N VAL A 309 12.96 -5.29 18.06
CA VAL A 309 14.16 -4.46 18.09
C VAL A 309 13.78 -3.06 17.66
N ILE A 310 14.12 -2.07 18.48
CA ILE A 310 13.87 -0.64 18.18
C ILE A 310 15.18 0.12 18.38
N LYS A 311 15.46 1.09 17.49
CA LYS A 311 16.57 2.04 17.66
C LYS A 311 16.15 3.13 18.65
N THR A 312 16.83 3.23 19.79
CA THR A 312 16.44 4.14 20.88
C THR A 312 17.41 5.31 21.03
N PRO A 313 16.94 6.54 21.29
CA PRO A 313 17.82 7.67 21.58
C PRO A 313 18.56 7.47 22.92
N PRO A 314 19.71 8.14 23.13
CA PRO A 314 20.31 9.15 22.25
C PRO A 314 21.21 8.58 21.14
N THR A 315 21.62 7.32 21.22
CA THR A 315 22.60 6.72 20.29
C THR A 315 21.96 6.09 19.06
N PHE A 316 20.63 5.90 19.07
CA PHE A 316 19.88 5.17 18.04
C PHE A 316 20.42 3.76 17.76
N MET A 317 21.03 3.16 18.79
CA MET A 317 21.49 1.78 18.71
C MET A 317 20.29 0.82 18.75
N PRO A 318 20.32 -0.26 17.95
CA PRO A 318 19.33 -1.33 18.06
C PRO A 318 19.25 -1.84 19.50
N THR A 319 18.05 -1.84 20.06
CA THR A 319 17.78 -2.23 21.44
C THR A 319 16.73 -3.32 21.43
N LEU A 320 17.03 -4.45 22.07
CA LEU A 320 16.04 -5.52 22.28
C LEU A 320 14.99 -5.05 23.28
N VAL A 321 13.73 -5.05 22.86
CA VAL A 321 12.59 -4.61 23.65
C VAL A 321 11.54 -5.70 23.77
N GLY A 322 10.80 -5.66 24.87
CA GLY A 322 9.77 -6.62 25.21
C GLY A 322 8.52 -5.95 25.76
N GLN A 323 7.39 -6.60 25.53
CA GLN A 323 6.09 -6.20 26.08
C GLN A 323 5.32 -7.42 26.56
N GLY A 324 4.71 -7.29 27.73
CA GLY A 324 3.84 -8.31 28.30
C GLY A 324 2.54 -8.47 27.49
N TRP A 325 1.85 -9.56 27.76
CA TRP A 325 0.53 -9.84 27.18
C TRP A 325 -0.57 -9.58 28.19
N ASP A 326 -1.70 -9.10 27.70
CA ASP A 326 -2.92 -8.90 28.45
C ASP A 326 -4.08 -9.54 27.67
N SER A 327 -4.84 -10.42 28.30
CA SER A 327 -5.90 -11.18 27.63
C SER A 327 -7.07 -10.32 27.14
N LEU A 328 -7.22 -9.09 27.66
CA LEU A 328 -8.27 -8.16 27.27
C LEU A 328 -7.75 -7.08 26.32
N LYS A 329 -6.56 -6.54 26.61
CA LYS A 329 -5.96 -5.41 25.85
C LYS A 329 -4.98 -5.84 24.76
N LEU A 330 -4.72 -7.14 24.61
CA LEU A 330 -3.68 -7.75 23.77
C LEU A 330 -2.25 -7.49 24.27
N PHE A 331 -1.94 -6.23 24.57
CA PHE A 331 -0.65 -5.81 25.08
C PHE A 331 -0.76 -5.31 26.52
N ALA A 332 0.10 -5.83 27.40
CA ALA A 332 0.26 -5.27 28.73
C ALA A 332 0.84 -3.84 28.64
N PRO A 333 0.52 -2.95 29.61
CA PRO A 333 1.01 -1.59 29.59
C PRO A 333 2.54 -1.49 29.62
N GLY A 334 3.10 -0.69 28.70
CA GLY A 334 4.51 -0.33 28.69
C GLY A 334 5.39 -1.28 27.87
N VAL A 335 6.33 -0.68 27.16
CA VAL A 335 7.44 -1.36 26.46
C VAL A 335 8.68 -1.24 27.33
N HIS A 336 9.43 -2.33 27.44
CA HIS A 336 10.60 -2.41 28.31
C HIS A 336 11.81 -2.86 27.51
N VAL A 337 12.99 -2.37 27.87
CA VAL A 337 14.26 -2.96 27.43
C VAL A 337 14.34 -4.37 28.01
N MET A 338 14.70 -5.35 27.18
CA MET A 338 14.88 -6.71 27.67
C MET A 338 16.26 -6.91 28.26
N VAL A 339 16.32 -7.66 29.35
CA VAL A 339 17.57 -8.03 30.02
C VAL A 339 17.76 -9.53 29.90
N LYS A 340 18.98 -9.93 29.52
CA LYS A 340 19.40 -11.34 29.49
C LYS A 340 19.97 -11.72 30.85
N ASN A 341 19.38 -12.73 31.48
CA ASN A 341 19.80 -13.31 32.75
C ASN A 341 20.13 -14.79 32.54
N GLY A 342 21.41 -15.10 32.35
CA GLY A 342 21.85 -16.43 31.89
C GLY A 342 21.24 -16.74 30.52
N ASN A 343 20.44 -17.82 30.43
CA ASN A 343 19.75 -18.21 29.19
C ASN A 343 18.31 -17.69 29.09
N LYS A 344 17.86 -16.85 30.02
CA LYS A 344 16.50 -16.31 30.04
C LYS A 344 16.47 -14.83 29.69
N PHE A 345 15.37 -14.39 29.10
CA PHE A 345 15.10 -12.98 28.83
C PHE A 345 13.91 -12.50 29.66
N SER A 346 14.06 -11.33 30.28
CA SER A 346 13.03 -10.71 31.14
C SER A 346 12.87 -9.22 30.81
N LEU A 347 11.72 -8.64 31.17
CA LEU A 347 11.48 -7.21 31.03
C LEU A 347 12.30 -6.45 32.09
N GLY A 348 13.08 -5.47 31.63
CA GLY A 348 13.89 -4.58 32.46
C GLY A 348 13.28 -3.18 32.54
N SER A 349 14.09 -2.14 32.28
CA SER A 349 13.67 -0.75 32.36
C SER A 349 12.59 -0.40 31.34
N ARG A 350 11.56 0.32 31.79
CA ARG A 350 10.49 0.81 30.94
C ARG A 350 10.95 1.97 30.06
N LEU A 351 10.56 1.98 28.79
CA LEU A 351 10.74 3.11 27.88
C LEU A 351 9.64 4.15 28.10
N ASP A 352 10.01 5.43 28.02
CA ASP A 352 9.06 6.54 28.04
C ASP A 352 8.37 6.64 26.66
N LEU A 353 7.23 5.98 26.52
CA LEU A 353 6.43 5.94 25.29
C LEU A 353 4.97 6.37 25.57
N PRO A 354 4.30 6.99 24.59
CA PRO A 354 2.90 7.39 24.71
C PRO A 354 1.97 6.19 24.83
N SER A 355 0.75 6.44 25.31
CA SER A 355 -0.28 5.42 25.39
C SER A 355 -0.62 4.85 24.00
N GLY A 356 -0.74 3.51 23.92
CA GLY A 356 -0.97 2.79 22.66
C GLY A 356 0.32 2.38 21.93
N ALA A 357 1.49 2.79 22.43
CA ALA A 357 2.76 2.29 21.92
C ALA A 357 2.95 0.80 22.26
N THR A 358 3.45 0.05 21.29
CA THR A 358 3.82 -1.35 21.37
C THR A 358 5.26 -1.53 20.91
N VAL A 359 5.81 -2.73 21.12
CA VAL A 359 7.13 -3.09 20.58
C VAL A 359 7.22 -3.06 19.04
N PHE A 360 6.08 -2.97 18.34
CA PHE A 360 6.00 -3.10 16.89
C PHE A 360 5.69 -1.79 16.17
N ASN A 361 5.04 -0.84 16.82
CA ASN A 361 4.43 0.30 16.15
C ASN A 361 5.15 1.63 16.36
N VAL A 362 6.37 1.64 16.90
CA VAL A 362 7.13 2.88 17.12
C VAL A 362 8.49 2.88 16.43
N ALA A 363 8.95 4.06 16.05
CA ALA A 363 10.29 4.34 15.59
C ALA A 363 10.69 5.77 15.98
N TRP A 364 11.97 6.01 16.24
CA TRP A 364 12.46 7.38 16.39
C TRP A 364 13.02 7.89 15.06
N LEU A 365 12.64 9.11 14.70
CA LEU A 365 13.23 9.90 13.65
C LEU A 365 14.22 10.89 14.31
N PRO A 366 15.54 10.73 14.11
CA PRO A 366 16.52 11.63 14.69
C PRO A 366 16.34 13.07 14.18
N GLY A 367 16.57 14.06 15.06
CA GLY A 367 16.45 15.48 14.73
C GLY A 367 17.44 16.00 13.68
N GLY A 368 18.47 15.19 13.38
CA GLY A 368 19.41 15.45 12.30
C GLY A 368 20.29 16.68 12.49
N LYS A 369 20.87 17.16 11.38
CA LYS A 369 21.80 18.30 11.34
C LYS A 369 21.20 19.61 11.87
N ASP A 370 19.91 19.81 11.65
CA ASP A 370 19.19 21.02 12.04
C ASP A 370 18.75 21.00 13.51
N ASN A 371 19.09 19.93 14.26
CA ASN A 371 18.74 19.71 15.66
C ASN A 371 17.27 20.00 15.95
N LYS A 372 16.37 19.51 15.09
CA LYS A 372 14.91 19.72 15.21
C LYS A 372 14.30 19.01 16.43
N GLY A 373 15.13 18.48 17.34
CA GLY A 373 14.79 17.50 18.38
C GLY A 373 14.45 16.14 17.78
N ASP A 374 14.55 15.08 18.56
CA ASP A 374 14.16 13.75 18.08
C ASP A 374 12.64 13.61 18.09
N GLN A 375 12.07 13.06 17.02
CA GLN A 375 10.65 12.76 16.94
C GLN A 375 10.41 11.27 17.20
N LEU A 376 9.47 10.96 18.09
CA LEU A 376 8.92 9.63 18.21
C LEU A 376 7.73 9.49 17.24
N VAL A 377 7.84 8.56 16.31
CA VAL A 377 6.79 8.20 15.36
C VAL A 377 6.07 6.96 15.88
N MET A 378 4.74 6.99 15.91
CA MET A 378 3.90 5.86 16.28
C MET A 378 2.85 5.60 15.21
N LEU A 379 2.76 4.36 14.73
CA LEU A 379 1.73 3.88 13.83
C LEU A 379 0.50 3.41 14.64
N THR A 380 -0.66 3.98 14.37
CA THR A 380 -1.91 3.66 15.06
C THR A 380 -2.59 2.41 14.50
N ASP A 381 -3.57 1.87 15.21
CA ASP A 381 -4.38 0.72 14.76
C ASP A 381 -5.17 1.00 13.46
N ASP A 382 -5.50 2.27 13.18
CA ASP A 382 -6.08 2.70 11.91
C ASP A 382 -5.03 3.08 10.85
N GLU A 383 -3.78 2.71 11.13
CA GLU A 383 -2.60 2.82 10.26
C GLU A 383 -2.22 4.26 9.90
N ARG A 384 -2.52 5.22 10.78
CA ARG A 384 -2.03 6.60 10.68
C ARG A 384 -0.76 6.78 11.49
N ILE A 385 0.04 7.77 11.12
CA ILE A 385 1.19 8.16 11.91
C ILE A 385 0.79 9.24 12.90
N LYS A 386 1.18 9.06 14.16
CA LYS A 386 1.28 10.11 15.17
C LYS A 386 2.74 10.45 15.40
N VAL A 387 3.06 11.73 15.49
CA VAL A 387 4.40 12.22 15.79
C VAL A 387 4.38 12.90 17.15
N PHE A 388 5.30 12.50 18.01
CA PHE A 388 5.48 13.02 19.35
C PHE A 388 6.88 13.62 19.50
N GLN A 389 7.00 14.62 20.37
CA GLN A 389 8.27 15.27 20.64
C GLN A 389 8.40 15.73 22.09
N GLY A 390 9.65 15.80 22.56
CA GLY A 390 10.02 16.31 23.87
C GLY A 390 9.77 15.31 25.00
N ASN A 391 10.22 15.69 26.19
CA ASN A 391 10.05 14.88 27.40
C ASN A 391 8.55 14.74 27.72
N GLY A 392 8.07 13.51 27.91
CA GLY A 392 6.65 13.23 28.12
C GLY A 392 5.82 13.01 26.86
N ASN A 393 6.45 12.90 25.68
CA ASN A 393 5.80 12.50 24.42
C ASN A 393 4.60 13.40 24.05
N THR A 394 4.83 14.69 23.82
CA THR A 394 3.78 15.62 23.39
C THR A 394 3.38 15.33 21.95
N LEU A 395 2.10 15.11 21.66
CA LEU A 395 1.59 14.90 20.31
C LEU A 395 1.66 16.20 19.51
N ILE A 396 2.43 16.22 18.42
CA ILE A 396 2.63 17.40 17.58
C ILE A 396 2.03 17.26 16.18
N HIS A 397 1.82 16.03 15.70
CA HIS A 397 1.24 15.80 14.37
C HIS A 397 0.49 14.46 14.27
N THR A 398 -0.51 14.40 13.40
CA THR A 398 -1.19 13.17 12.98
C THR A 398 -1.47 13.20 11.49
N THR A 399 -1.09 12.15 10.76
CA THR A 399 -1.28 12.11 9.32
C THR A 399 -2.73 11.85 8.92
N MET A 400 -3.17 12.51 7.85
CA MET A 400 -4.46 12.23 7.20
C MET A 400 -4.41 10.99 6.31
N GLU A 401 -3.22 10.52 5.99
CA GLU A 401 -3.01 9.31 5.21
C GLU A 401 -2.87 8.07 6.08
N ARG A 402 -3.32 6.92 5.54
CA ARG A 402 -3.04 5.59 6.08
C ARG A 402 -1.80 5.00 5.40
N PHE A 403 -1.00 4.33 6.20
CA PHE A 403 0.23 3.62 5.84
C PHE A 403 0.09 2.15 6.21
N SER A 404 1.19 1.41 6.33
CA SER A 404 1.16 -0.02 6.66
C SER A 404 0.38 -0.83 5.62
N GLY A 405 -0.57 -1.69 6.00
CA GLY A 405 -1.24 -2.61 5.09
C GLY A 405 -0.78 -4.06 5.22
N SER A 406 -0.33 -4.47 6.41
CA SER A 406 -0.08 -5.90 6.65
C SER A 406 -1.37 -6.69 6.62
N ALA A 407 -1.28 -7.92 6.09
CA ALA A 407 -2.38 -8.89 6.15
C ALA A 407 -2.31 -9.76 7.42
N THR A 408 -1.17 -9.78 8.11
CA THR A 408 -0.95 -10.55 9.35
C THR A 408 -1.56 -9.79 10.51
N GLY A 409 -2.32 -10.46 11.36
CA GLY A 409 -2.96 -9.79 12.50
C GLY A 409 -3.52 -10.76 13.54
N MET A 410 -3.66 -10.25 14.76
CA MET A 410 -4.24 -10.94 15.92
C MET A 410 -5.72 -10.56 16.04
N ASP A 411 -6.59 -11.56 16.14
CA ASP A 411 -8.01 -11.32 16.39
C ASP A 411 -8.23 -11.10 17.88
N HIS A 412 -8.76 -9.94 18.27
CA HIS A 412 -8.99 -9.59 19.66
C HIS A 412 -10.40 -9.04 19.87
N TYR A 413 -11.06 -9.43 20.96
CA TYR A 413 -12.41 -8.97 21.27
C TYR A 413 -12.33 -7.68 22.09
N LYS A 414 -12.89 -6.57 21.59
CA LYS A 414 -13.08 -5.35 22.37
C LYS A 414 -14.26 -5.54 23.33
N GLY A 415 -14.02 -6.12 24.50
CA GLY A 415 -15.01 -6.11 25.59
C GLY A 415 -15.17 -4.70 26.16
N MET A 416 -16.41 -4.26 26.42
CA MET A 416 -16.65 -3.07 27.23
C MET A 416 -16.30 -3.38 28.70
N PRO A 417 -15.60 -2.51 29.43
CA PRO A 417 -15.33 -2.73 30.84
C PRO A 417 -16.63 -3.00 31.61
N GLY A 418 -16.72 -4.15 32.30
CA GLY A 418 -17.89 -4.54 33.09
C GLY A 418 -18.99 -5.34 32.36
N LEU A 419 -18.88 -5.52 31.04
CA LEU A 419 -19.74 -6.42 30.26
C LEU A 419 -18.85 -7.55 29.71
N GLY A 420 -19.20 -8.80 30.00
CA GLY A 420 -18.45 -9.96 29.51
C GLY A 420 -18.33 -9.98 27.98
N ILE A 421 -17.34 -10.73 27.48
CA ILE A 421 -17.14 -10.92 26.04
C ILE A 421 -18.05 -12.06 25.59
N ASP A 422 -19.12 -11.74 24.85
CA ASP A 422 -19.92 -12.76 24.17
C ASP A 422 -19.29 -13.09 22.80
N ARG A 423 -18.52 -14.18 22.78
CA ARG A 423 -17.81 -14.68 21.59
C ARG A 423 -18.76 -15.18 20.49
N ASN A 424 -20.05 -15.38 20.78
CA ASN A 424 -21.03 -15.84 19.80
C ASN A 424 -21.65 -14.70 18.99
N TYR A 425 -21.62 -13.47 19.50
CA TYR A 425 -22.30 -12.32 18.89
C TYR A 425 -21.40 -11.15 18.53
N GLN A 426 -20.19 -11.03 19.11
CA GLN A 426 -19.24 -9.97 18.77
C GLN A 426 -18.17 -10.47 17.80
N LEU A 427 -18.00 -9.80 16.66
CA LEU A 427 -16.87 -10.04 15.78
C LEU A 427 -15.60 -9.45 16.42
N PRO A 428 -14.48 -10.18 16.51
CA PRO A 428 -13.23 -9.65 17.03
C PRO A 428 -12.73 -8.52 16.13
N SER A 429 -12.24 -7.44 16.75
CA SER A 429 -11.41 -6.46 16.05
C SER A 429 -10.03 -7.06 15.80
N LYS A 430 -9.36 -6.67 14.72
CA LYS A 430 -8.06 -7.23 14.35
C LYS A 430 -6.96 -6.21 14.59
N TYR A 431 -5.94 -6.57 15.36
CA TYR A 431 -4.71 -5.81 15.47
C TYR A 431 -3.74 -6.33 14.41
N TYR A 432 -3.47 -5.52 13.39
CA TYR A 432 -2.57 -5.90 12.31
C TYR A 432 -1.12 -5.65 12.70
N ALA A 433 -0.23 -6.54 12.24
CA ALA A 433 1.21 -6.37 12.39
C ALA A 433 1.63 -5.04 11.73
N PRO A 434 2.15 -4.07 12.49
CA PRO A 434 2.66 -2.84 11.90
C PRO A 434 3.85 -3.18 10.99
N MET A 435 3.80 -2.74 9.73
CA MET A 435 4.97 -2.82 8.85
C MET A 435 6.11 -1.98 9.41
N ARG A 436 7.35 -2.39 9.17
CA ARG A 436 8.52 -1.67 9.69
C ARG A 436 8.58 -0.24 9.18
N MET A 437 8.83 0.67 10.12
CA MET A 437 9.18 2.05 9.85
C MET A 437 10.70 2.19 9.98
N ILE A 438 11.36 2.67 8.93
CA ILE A 438 12.82 2.78 8.90
C ILE A 438 13.21 4.25 8.87
N ALA A 439 13.79 4.74 9.97
CA ALA A 439 14.46 6.04 9.99
C ALA A 439 15.87 5.90 9.41
N ALA A 440 16.18 6.66 8.36
CA ALA A 440 17.46 6.59 7.67
C ALA A 440 17.90 7.96 7.11
N ASP A 441 19.21 8.21 7.17
CA ASP A 441 19.88 9.30 6.44
C ASP A 441 20.52 8.71 5.17
N LEU A 442 19.76 8.71 4.08
CA LEU A 442 20.16 8.07 2.83
C LEU A 442 21.27 8.83 2.10
N GLY A 443 21.35 10.15 2.28
CA GLY A 443 22.36 11.01 1.64
C GLY A 443 23.63 11.19 2.46
N ARG A 444 23.66 10.68 3.71
CA ARG A 444 24.71 11.01 4.70
C ARG A 444 24.84 12.52 4.92
N THR A 445 23.72 13.23 4.83
CA THR A 445 23.66 14.70 4.95
C THR A 445 23.29 15.16 6.35
N GLY A 446 22.90 14.22 7.21
CA GLY A 446 22.24 14.46 8.49
C GLY A 446 20.74 14.72 8.35
N GLU A 447 20.14 14.53 7.17
CA GLU A 447 18.70 14.66 6.95
C GLU A 447 18.02 13.29 6.96
N TYR A 448 17.33 12.99 8.06
CA TYR A 448 16.63 11.73 8.20
C TYR A 448 15.27 11.73 7.50
N VAL A 449 14.96 10.61 6.85
CA VAL A 449 13.63 10.27 6.36
C VAL A 449 13.08 9.05 7.08
N LEU A 450 11.76 8.97 7.17
CA LEU A 450 11.01 7.80 7.59
C LEU A 450 10.50 7.06 6.36
N LEU A 451 11.06 5.87 6.11
CA LEU A 451 10.58 4.97 5.08
C LEU A 451 9.48 4.06 5.62
N LEU A 452 8.38 3.95 4.88
CA LEU A 452 7.30 3.02 5.17
C LEU A 452 6.42 2.73 3.94
N ASN A 453 5.68 1.63 3.98
CA ASN A 453 4.74 1.30 2.93
C ASN A 453 3.45 2.14 3.03
N LYS A 454 3.00 2.62 1.87
CA LYS A 454 1.66 3.13 1.64
C LYS A 454 0.89 2.11 0.78
N PRO A 455 -0.11 1.43 1.33
CA PRO A 455 -0.89 0.47 0.58
C PRO A 455 -1.85 1.19 -0.37
N ILE A 456 -2.00 0.68 -1.59
CA ILE A 456 -2.96 1.20 -2.57
C ILE A 456 -4.04 0.14 -2.80
N SER A 457 -5.23 0.42 -2.28
CA SER A 457 -6.42 -0.40 -2.56
C SER A 457 -7.68 0.46 -2.45
N THR A 458 -8.46 0.48 -3.53
CA THR A 458 -9.78 1.13 -3.55
C THR A 458 -10.80 0.38 -2.69
N ALA A 459 -10.60 -0.92 -2.46
CA ALA A 459 -11.49 -1.76 -1.67
C ALA A 459 -11.17 -1.69 -0.16
N SER A 460 -9.91 -1.67 0.25
CA SER A 460 -9.54 -1.58 1.67
C SER A 460 -9.89 -0.21 2.29
N GLN A 461 -10.01 0.85 1.48
CA GLN A 461 -10.49 2.16 1.90
C GLN A 461 -11.96 2.15 2.32
N LEU A 462 -12.74 1.17 1.86
CA LEU A 462 -14.16 1.01 2.17
C LEU A 462 -14.43 -0.15 3.16
N PHE A 463 -13.50 -1.10 3.29
CA PHE A 463 -13.63 -2.29 4.14
C PHE A 463 -12.37 -2.54 4.96
N ASP A 464 -12.38 -2.16 6.24
CA ASP A 464 -11.18 -2.23 7.09
C ASP A 464 -10.64 -3.68 7.25
N ARG A 465 -11.45 -4.73 7.14
CA ARG A 465 -10.99 -6.13 7.20
C ARG A 465 -10.49 -6.71 5.86
N TYR A 466 -10.75 -6.03 4.73
CA TYR A 466 -10.29 -6.49 3.42
C TYR A 466 -8.84 -6.04 3.17
N ARG A 467 -7.88 -6.90 3.56
CA ARG A 467 -6.44 -6.64 3.49
C ARG A 467 -5.82 -7.21 2.21
N PHE A 468 -6.38 -6.86 1.06
CA PHE A 468 -5.79 -7.16 -0.23
C PHE A 468 -5.35 -5.85 -0.90
N PHE A 469 -4.03 -5.74 -1.10
CA PHE A 469 -3.37 -4.56 -1.61
C PHE A 469 -2.71 -4.93 -2.94
N PRO A 470 -3.41 -4.79 -4.07
CA PRO A 470 -2.86 -5.17 -5.36
C PRO A 470 -1.63 -4.32 -5.74
N GLN A 471 -1.48 -3.16 -5.10
CA GLN A 471 -0.37 -2.24 -5.30
C GLN A 471 0.08 -1.64 -3.96
N GLY A 472 1.35 -1.26 -3.89
CA GLY A 472 1.93 -0.47 -2.80
C GLY A 472 2.92 0.57 -3.34
N GLU A 473 3.22 1.58 -2.54
CA GLU A 473 4.28 2.56 -2.77
C GLU A 473 5.11 2.67 -1.50
N ILE A 474 6.44 2.68 -1.59
CA ILE A 474 7.27 3.02 -0.42
C ILE A 474 7.44 4.53 -0.40
N HIS A 475 7.05 5.13 0.72
CA HIS A 475 7.08 6.57 0.93
C HIS A 475 8.27 6.91 1.83
N ALA A 476 9.00 7.95 1.48
CA ALA A 476 10.03 8.55 2.32
C ALA A 476 9.51 9.89 2.85
N LEU A 477 9.12 9.89 4.11
CA LEU A 477 8.58 11.08 4.76
C LEU A 477 9.67 11.82 5.53
N TYR A 478 9.59 13.13 5.63
CA TYR A 478 10.50 13.95 6.45
C TYR A 478 9.71 14.88 7.36
N TRP A 479 10.32 15.25 8.49
CA TRP A 479 9.74 16.24 9.39
C TRP A 479 10.17 17.65 8.97
N ASP A 480 9.19 18.46 8.57
CA ASP A 480 9.45 19.85 8.12
C ASP A 480 9.44 20.87 9.28
N GLY A 481 8.97 20.47 10.47
CA GLY A 481 8.78 21.34 11.64
C GLY A 481 7.32 21.52 12.06
N VAL A 482 6.38 21.22 11.16
CA VAL A 482 4.92 21.35 11.36
C VAL A 482 4.20 20.03 11.07
N GLY A 483 4.67 19.26 10.08
CA GLY A 483 4.06 18.01 9.66
C GLY A 483 5.04 17.03 9.02
N MET A 484 4.52 15.83 8.74
CA MET A 484 5.24 14.83 7.95
C MET A 484 5.01 15.14 6.46
N GLY A 485 6.03 15.68 5.80
CA GLY A 485 6.04 15.91 4.36
C GLY A 485 6.54 14.69 3.59
N LEU A 486 6.10 14.53 2.34
CA LEU A 486 6.63 13.51 1.44
C LEU A 486 7.91 14.03 0.77
N LYS A 487 9.06 13.39 1.01
CA LYS A 487 10.31 13.72 0.32
C LYS A 487 10.34 13.08 -1.07
N TRP A 488 10.02 11.80 -1.14
CA TRP A 488 9.91 11.04 -2.38
C TRP A 488 9.12 9.75 -2.15
N LYS A 489 8.74 9.08 -3.24
CA LYS A 489 8.13 7.76 -3.21
C LYS A 489 8.57 6.89 -4.37
N THR A 490 8.48 5.58 -4.21
CA THR A 490 8.70 4.64 -5.31
C THR A 490 7.58 4.72 -6.34
N ARG A 491 7.84 4.22 -7.55
CA ARG A 491 6.77 3.83 -8.48
C ARG A 491 5.87 2.78 -7.83
N ARG A 492 4.65 2.63 -8.34
CA ARG A 492 3.73 1.60 -7.86
C ARG A 492 4.33 0.22 -8.02
N ILE A 493 4.46 -0.48 -6.90
CA ILE A 493 4.91 -1.86 -6.83
C ILE A 493 3.68 -2.75 -6.98
N ARG A 494 3.76 -3.76 -7.84
CA ARG A 494 2.65 -4.71 -8.05
C ARG A 494 2.75 -5.85 -7.05
N GLY A 495 1.65 -6.13 -6.36
CA GLY A 495 1.59 -7.10 -5.26
C GLY A 495 1.44 -6.41 -3.91
N SER A 496 1.05 -7.20 -2.91
CA SER A 496 0.99 -6.73 -1.52
C SER A 496 2.41 -6.66 -0.99
N VAL A 497 2.86 -5.49 -0.53
CA VAL A 497 4.09 -5.39 0.24
C VAL A 497 3.92 -6.21 1.52
N ALA A 498 4.90 -7.06 1.82
CA ALA A 498 4.95 -7.82 3.07
C ALA A 498 5.81 -7.07 4.09
N GLU A 499 6.99 -6.63 3.68
CA GLU A 499 7.95 -5.91 4.52
C GLU A 499 8.93 -5.11 3.64
N ILE A 500 9.59 -4.11 4.24
CA ILE A 500 10.73 -3.37 3.67
C ILE A 500 11.98 -3.49 4.55
N ASP A 501 13.15 -3.40 3.92
CA ASP A 501 14.43 -3.24 4.62
C ASP A 501 15.39 -2.33 3.85
N LEU A 502 16.44 -1.86 4.53
CA LEU A 502 17.54 -1.12 3.92
C LEU A 502 18.85 -1.86 4.15
N ALA A 503 19.42 -2.44 3.10
CA ALA A 503 20.68 -3.16 3.15
C ALA A 503 21.25 -3.34 1.74
N ASP A 504 22.55 -3.60 1.63
CA ASP A 504 23.18 -4.08 0.39
C ASP A 504 22.82 -5.57 0.23
N VAL A 505 21.79 -5.87 -0.55
CA VAL A 505 21.18 -7.21 -0.56
C VAL A 505 21.94 -8.20 -1.44
N ASN A 506 22.62 -7.68 -2.46
CA ASN A 506 23.38 -8.45 -3.44
C ASN A 506 24.89 -8.41 -3.18
N ASN A 507 25.34 -7.72 -2.12
CA ASN A 507 26.72 -7.59 -1.67
C ASN A 507 27.62 -6.92 -2.72
N ASP A 508 27.10 -5.87 -3.39
CA ASP A 508 27.83 -5.10 -4.40
C ASP A 508 28.42 -3.77 -3.87
N GLY A 509 28.17 -3.46 -2.60
CA GLY A 509 28.61 -2.24 -1.91
C GLY A 509 27.62 -1.07 -2.01
N ILE A 510 26.50 -1.23 -2.72
CA ILE A 510 25.45 -0.22 -2.86
C ILE A 510 24.31 -0.53 -1.89
N LEU A 511 23.83 0.49 -1.18
CA LEU A 511 22.68 0.33 -0.31
C LEU A 511 21.42 0.14 -1.16
N ASP A 512 20.60 -0.88 -0.91
CA ASP A 512 19.32 -1.06 -1.57
C ASP A 512 18.13 -0.74 -0.67
N LEU A 513 17.06 -0.24 -1.28
CA LEU A 513 15.72 -0.42 -0.72
C LEU A 513 15.22 -1.82 -1.10
N VAL A 514 15.14 -2.71 -0.13
CA VAL A 514 14.68 -4.09 -0.31
C VAL A 514 13.21 -4.17 0.05
N VAL A 515 12.41 -4.78 -0.83
CA VAL A 515 10.95 -4.89 -0.68
C VAL A 515 10.55 -6.35 -0.88
N GLY A 516 9.98 -6.93 0.17
CA GLY A 516 9.32 -8.23 0.14
C GLY A 516 7.89 -8.10 -0.34
N LEU A 517 7.48 -8.95 -1.29
CA LEU A 517 6.17 -8.88 -1.94
C LEU A 517 5.46 -10.21 -1.87
N ASN A 518 4.17 -10.20 -1.50
CA ASN A 518 3.25 -11.30 -1.70
C ASN A 518 2.44 -11.07 -2.98
N THR A 519 2.34 -12.11 -3.81
CA THR A 519 1.63 -12.12 -5.07
C THR A 519 0.74 -13.35 -5.19
N SER A 520 -0.45 -13.17 -5.75
CA SER A 520 -1.33 -14.28 -6.14
C SER A 520 -1.13 -14.63 -7.62
N PRO A 521 -1.20 -15.90 -8.02
CA PRO A 521 -1.32 -16.25 -9.44
C PRO A 521 -2.57 -15.60 -10.07
N ASP A 522 -2.50 -15.25 -11.36
CA ASP A 522 -3.51 -14.49 -12.12
C ASP A 522 -4.93 -15.10 -12.17
N LEU A 523 -5.16 -16.26 -11.55
CA LEU A 523 -6.43 -16.98 -11.56
C LEU A 523 -6.91 -17.46 -10.18
N GLY A 524 -6.31 -16.99 -9.08
CA GLY A 524 -6.79 -17.28 -7.71
C GLY A 524 -6.72 -18.75 -7.26
N ILE A 525 -6.36 -19.68 -8.16
CA ILE A 525 -6.10 -21.08 -7.88
C ILE A 525 -4.58 -21.28 -7.85
N GLY A 526 -4.02 -21.29 -6.65
CA GLY A 526 -2.60 -21.55 -6.37
C GLY A 526 -2.19 -20.97 -5.02
N SER A 527 -1.14 -21.53 -4.41
CA SER A 527 -0.59 -20.99 -3.17
C SER A 527 -0.09 -19.55 -3.37
N ARG A 528 -0.22 -18.70 -2.34
CA ARG A 528 0.41 -17.38 -2.33
C ARG A 528 1.91 -17.55 -2.54
N GLN A 529 2.48 -16.74 -3.41
CA GLN A 529 3.90 -16.77 -3.72
C GLN A 529 4.50 -15.44 -3.34
N SER A 530 5.69 -15.48 -2.77
CA SER A 530 6.45 -14.28 -2.45
C SER A 530 7.59 -14.06 -3.45
N MET A 531 8.10 -12.84 -3.48
CA MET A 531 9.34 -12.49 -4.19
C MET A 531 9.99 -11.30 -3.49
N ILE A 532 11.27 -11.09 -3.75
CA ILE A 532 12.02 -9.96 -3.24
C ILE A 532 12.44 -9.10 -4.42
N THR A 533 12.22 -7.80 -4.29
CA THR A 533 12.72 -6.79 -5.22
C THR A 533 13.62 -5.83 -4.48
N ALA A 534 14.72 -5.42 -5.10
CA ALA A 534 15.61 -4.41 -4.54
C ALA A 534 15.83 -3.27 -5.54
N TYR A 535 15.92 -2.06 -4.99
CA TYR A 535 16.11 -0.82 -5.71
C TYR A 535 17.43 -0.21 -5.20
N PRO A 536 18.52 -0.30 -5.99
CA PRO A 536 19.80 0.28 -5.60
C PRO A 536 19.64 1.76 -5.33
N LEU A 537 20.12 2.25 -4.19
CA LEU A 537 20.13 3.65 -3.75
C LEU A 537 21.52 4.26 -4.01
N ASP A 538 21.98 4.21 -5.26
CA ASP A 538 23.23 4.86 -5.64
C ASP A 538 23.07 6.39 -5.63
N VAL A 539 23.72 7.03 -4.67
CA VAL A 539 23.76 8.49 -4.51
C VAL A 539 24.90 9.15 -5.30
N SER A 540 25.85 8.36 -5.83
CA SER A 540 27.03 8.89 -6.55
C SER A 540 26.71 9.37 -7.97
N GLN A 541 25.56 8.98 -8.54
CA GLN A 541 25.10 9.38 -9.87
C GLN A 541 23.96 10.41 -9.84
N THR A 542 23.84 11.20 -8.76
CA THR A 542 22.90 12.33 -8.76
C THR A 542 23.48 13.49 -9.57
N ASP A 543 23.08 13.63 -10.83
CA ASP A 543 23.24 14.92 -11.54
C ASP A 543 22.34 15.97 -10.87
N PRO A 544 22.91 17.00 -10.22
CA PRO A 544 22.14 18.04 -9.53
C PRO A 544 21.31 18.92 -10.48
N ASN A 545 21.48 18.80 -11.81
CA ASN A 545 20.77 19.60 -12.81
C ASN A 545 19.67 18.85 -13.56
N MET A 546 19.41 17.59 -13.25
CA MET A 546 18.34 16.86 -13.93
C MET A 546 16.97 17.20 -13.29
N PRO A 547 16.05 17.82 -14.04
CA PRO A 547 14.77 18.27 -13.49
C PRO A 547 13.91 17.10 -13.02
N ALA A 548 13.16 17.30 -11.94
CA ALA A 548 12.02 16.46 -11.61
C ALA A 548 10.98 16.61 -12.72
N ASP A 549 10.50 15.49 -13.26
CA ASP A 549 9.41 15.51 -14.24
C ASP A 549 8.11 15.93 -13.52
N LEU A 550 7.73 17.19 -13.72
CA LEU A 550 6.52 17.81 -13.19
C LEU A 550 5.28 17.50 -14.06
N SER A 551 5.38 16.59 -15.03
CA SER A 551 4.28 16.32 -15.98
C SER A 551 2.98 15.81 -15.36
N ASP A 552 2.99 15.39 -14.08
CA ASP A 552 1.78 14.93 -13.37
C ASP A 552 1.19 15.96 -12.39
N PHE A 553 1.76 17.18 -12.30
CA PHE A 553 1.20 18.28 -11.50
C PHE A 553 0.50 19.39 -12.30
N GLU A 554 0.50 19.31 -13.64
CA GLU A 554 -0.39 20.16 -14.43
C GLU A 554 -1.79 19.54 -14.53
N VAL A 555 -2.61 19.80 -13.51
CA VAL A 555 -4.04 20.01 -13.78
C VAL A 555 -4.09 21.28 -14.63
N SER A 556 -4.04 21.14 -15.95
CA SER A 556 -4.43 22.22 -16.86
C SER A 556 -5.92 22.48 -16.61
N PRO A 557 -6.34 23.66 -16.14
CA PRO A 557 -7.74 24.04 -16.21
C PRO A 557 -8.00 24.46 -17.66
N ASN A 558 -8.70 23.61 -18.41
CA ASN A 558 -9.63 23.99 -19.47
C ASN A 558 -10.51 22.81 -19.84
#